data_AF-A0A8S9LHY0-F1
#
_entry.id   AF-A0A8S9LHY0-F1
#
_cell.length_a   1.000
_cell.length_b   1.000
_cell.length_c   1.000
_cell.angle_alpha   90.00
_cell.angle_beta   90.00
_cell.angle_gamma   90.00
#
_symmetry.space_group_name_H-M   'P 1'
#
loop_
_entity.id
_entity.type
_entity.pdbx_description
1 polymer ?
#
loop_
_entity_poly.entity_id
_entity_poly.type
_entity_poly.pdbx_seq_one_letter_code
_entity_poly.pdbx_strand_id
1 'polypeptide(L)'
;MASKYYDIDDILTEEEFAPVLFHKPANRVTIDPSAETNYVEQGAKVELPFWLAHELHLRQAVSINLPACFDQKTRLEIQADAACVDLRSRCPYFYEFGCKLQPL
;
A
#
# COMPACT_ATOMS: atom_id res chain seq x y z
N MET A 1 14.91 4.51 -4.96
CA MET A 1 16.17 4.41 -4.19
C MET A 1 16.32 2.98 -3.72
N ALA A 2 17.54 2.46 -3.56
CA ALA A 2 17.74 1.11 -3.05
C ALA A 2 17.26 1.04 -1.59
N SER A 3 16.31 0.15 -1.29
CA SER A 3 15.83 -0.12 0.08
C SER A 3 17.03 -0.52 0.95
N LYS A 4 17.20 0.17 2.08
CA LYS A 4 18.25 -0.12 3.05
C LYS A 4 17.64 -0.99 4.14
N TYR A 5 18.00 -2.26 4.14
CA TYR A 5 17.44 -3.26 5.06
C TYR A 5 17.51 -2.90 6.55
N TYR A 6 18.49 -2.12 6.99
CA TYR A 6 18.67 -1.71 8.39
C TYR A 6 18.22 -0.26 8.68
N ASP A 7 17.67 0.43 7.69
CA ASP A 7 17.17 1.79 7.88
C ASP A 7 15.74 1.74 8.45
N ILE A 8 15.58 2.33 9.63
CA ILE A 8 14.32 2.27 10.38
C ILE A 8 13.22 3.01 9.63
N ASP A 9 13.54 4.13 9.00
CA ASP A 9 12.55 4.91 8.25
C ASP A 9 12.06 4.13 7.03
N ASP A 10 12.93 3.34 6.40
CA ASP A 10 12.56 2.46 5.29
C ASP A 10 11.62 1.33 5.73
N ILE A 11 11.91 0.71 6.88
CA ILE A 11 11.08 -0.34 7.48
C ILE A 11 9.70 0.22 7.83
N LEU A 12 9.65 1.40 8.48
CA LEU A 12 8.40 2.03 8.87
C LEU A 12 7.59 2.50 7.66
N THR A 13 8.24 2.97 6.60
CA THR A 13 7.58 3.29 5.32
C THR A 13 6.93 2.05 4.70
N GLU A 14 7.56 0.89 4.81
CA GLU A 14 7.08 -0.38 4.26
C GLU A 14 5.91 -1.00 5.06
N GLU A 15 5.70 -0.55 6.29
CA GLU A 15 4.57 -0.95 7.15
C GLU A 15 3.26 -0.24 6.76
N GLU A 16 3.32 0.84 5.96
CA GLU A 16 2.15 1.55 5.46
C GLU A 16 1.24 0.62 4.64
N PHE A 17 -0.07 0.77 4.79
CA PHE A 17 -1.05 -0.08 4.13
C PHE A 17 -1.33 0.38 2.70
N ALA A 18 -1.41 -0.58 1.79
CA ALA A 18 -1.80 -0.38 0.40
C ALA A 18 -3.02 -1.26 0.05
N PRO A 19 -4.02 -0.70 -0.66
CA PRO A 19 -5.14 -1.49 -1.14
C PRO A 19 -4.67 -2.43 -2.25
N VAL A 20 -4.97 -3.72 -2.13
CA VAL A 20 -4.62 -4.73 -3.13
C VAL A 20 -5.85 -5.45 -3.67
N LEU A 21 -5.74 -5.93 -4.90
CA LEU A 21 -6.71 -6.81 -5.55
C LEU A 21 -6.07 -8.18 -5.78
N PHE A 22 -6.65 -9.24 -5.21
CA PHE A 22 -6.17 -10.61 -5.42
C PHE A 22 -6.57 -11.15 -6.78
N HIS A 23 -5.60 -11.63 -7.56
CA HIS A 23 -5.85 -12.32 -8.84
C HIS A 23 -5.91 -13.83 -8.70
N LYS A 24 -5.33 -14.36 -7.63
CA LYS A 24 -5.35 -15.78 -7.28
C LYS A 24 -5.92 -15.93 -5.88
N PRO A 25 -6.72 -16.96 -5.61
CA PRO A 25 -7.18 -17.21 -4.27
C PRO A 25 -6.02 -17.62 -3.35
N ALA A 26 -6.13 -17.31 -2.06
CA ALA A 26 -5.15 -17.69 -1.06
C ALA A 26 -5.81 -18.51 0.05
N ASN A 27 -5.32 -19.74 0.28
CA ASN A 27 -5.85 -20.64 1.30
C ASN A 27 -5.00 -20.58 2.58
N ARG A 28 -5.64 -20.80 3.73
CA ARG A 28 -4.99 -20.90 5.03
C ARG A 28 -4.25 -19.62 5.42
N VAL A 29 -4.80 -18.47 5.03
CA VAL A 29 -4.32 -17.14 5.40
C VAL A 29 -5.48 -16.40 6.06
N THR A 30 -5.21 -15.76 7.19
CA THR A 30 -6.15 -14.85 7.87
C THR A 30 -5.69 -13.42 7.59
N ILE A 31 -6.28 -12.79 6.56
CA ILE A 31 -5.98 -11.38 6.23
C ILE A 31 -6.93 -10.45 6.99
N ASP A 32 -8.19 -10.86 7.11
CA ASP A 32 -9.20 -10.15 7.87
C ASP A 32 -9.56 -10.98 9.11
N PRO A 33 -9.30 -10.47 10.33
CA PRO A 33 -9.67 -11.17 11.57
C PRO A 33 -11.18 -11.41 11.72
N SER A 34 -12.00 -10.64 11.01
CA SER A 34 -13.46 -10.78 11.01
C SER A 34 -13.97 -11.81 10.00
N ALA A 35 -13.12 -12.30 9.10
CA ALA A 35 -13.50 -13.33 8.14
C ALA A 35 -13.73 -14.67 8.85
N GLU A 36 -14.89 -15.29 8.61
CA GLU A 36 -15.23 -16.61 9.15
C GLU A 36 -14.39 -17.73 8.52
N THR A 37 -13.79 -17.47 7.35
CA THR A 37 -13.01 -18.45 6.60
C THR A 37 -11.57 -17.97 6.42
N ASN A 38 -10.63 -18.91 6.55
CA ASN A 38 -9.20 -18.68 6.29
C ASN A 38 -8.90 -18.78 4.78
N TYR A 39 -9.67 -18.04 3.98
CA TYR A 39 -9.63 -18.09 2.53
C TYR A 39 -9.88 -16.70 1.95
N VAL A 40 -9.01 -16.30 1.02
CA VAL A 40 -9.15 -15.07 0.25
C VAL A 40 -9.59 -15.44 -1.15
N GLU A 41 -10.73 -14.91 -1.57
CA GLU A 41 -11.28 -15.15 -2.89
C GLU A 41 -10.50 -14.39 -3.98
N GLN A 42 -10.50 -14.92 -5.19
CA GLN A 42 -10.07 -14.14 -6.35
C GLN A 42 -11.00 -12.93 -6.53
N GLY A 43 -10.41 -11.77 -6.76
CA GLY A 43 -11.11 -10.49 -6.86
C GLY A 43 -11.34 -9.80 -5.52
N ALA A 44 -10.93 -10.41 -4.40
CA ALA A 44 -11.01 -9.78 -3.09
C ALA A 44 -10.14 -8.50 -3.05
N LYS A 45 -10.74 -7.44 -2.50
CA LYS A 45 -10.05 -6.18 -2.22
C LYS A 45 -9.78 -6.11 -0.73
N VAL A 46 -8.51 -6.04 -0.37
CA VAL A 46 -8.06 -6.00 1.03
C VAL A 46 -6.94 -4.99 1.17
N GLU A 47 -6.69 -4.51 2.38
CA GLU A 47 -5.54 -3.66 2.66
C GLU A 47 -4.43 -4.51 3.28
N LEU A 48 -3.22 -4.38 2.75
CA LEU A 48 -2.04 -5.11 3.24
C LEU A 48 -0.89 -4.14 3.51
N PRO A 49 -0.02 -4.43 4.48
CA PRO A 49 1.26 -3.74 4.60
C PRO A 49 2.04 -3.82 3.29
N PHE A 50 2.70 -2.72 2.92
CA PHE A 50 3.35 -2.59 1.64
C PHE A 50 4.46 -3.64 1.41
N TRP A 51 5.23 -3.99 2.43
CA TRP A 51 6.24 -5.06 2.34
C TRP A 51 5.66 -6.38 1.84
N LEU A 52 4.44 -6.73 2.28
CA LEU A 52 3.76 -7.96 1.86
C LEU A 52 3.12 -7.78 0.48
N ALA A 53 2.43 -6.66 0.28
CA ALA A 53 1.77 -6.35 -0.98
C ALA A 53 2.76 -6.38 -2.15
N HIS A 54 3.94 -5.77 -1.97
CA HIS A 54 5.02 -5.73 -2.94
C HIS A 54 5.52 -7.14 -3.31
N GLU A 55 5.81 -7.97 -2.31
CA GLU A 55 6.23 -9.36 -2.53
C GLU A 55 5.17 -10.19 -3.28
N LEU A 56 3.89 -10.02 -2.95
CA LEU A 56 2.80 -10.71 -3.65
C LEU A 56 2.62 -10.19 -5.08
N HIS A 57 2.85 -8.89 -5.30
CA HIS A 57 2.77 -8.27 -6.61
C HIS A 57 3.86 -8.80 -7.55
N LEU A 58 5.11 -8.91 -7.07
CA LEU A 58 6.23 -9.51 -7.82
C LEU A 58 5.94 -10.96 -8.26
N ARG A 59 5.13 -11.69 -7.49
CA ARG A 59 4.69 -13.06 -7.80
C ARG A 59 3.42 -13.11 -8.67
N GLN A 60 2.93 -11.96 -9.13
CA GLN A 60 1.69 -11.83 -9.91
C GLN A 60 0.47 -12.42 -9.20
N ALA A 61 0.45 -12.38 -7.86
CA ALA A 61 -0.67 -12.85 -7.06
C ALA A 61 -1.70 -11.74 -6.83
N VAL A 62 -1.24 -10.48 -6.78
CA VAL A 62 -2.08 -9.30 -6.50
C VAL A 62 -1.70 -8.12 -7.41
N SER A 63 -2.63 -7.18 -7.59
CA SER A 63 -2.35 -5.83 -8.08
C SER A 63 -2.46 -4.85 -6.93
N ILE A 64 -1.49 -3.95 -6.81
CA ILE A 64 -1.50 -2.86 -5.83
C ILE A 64 -2.26 -1.69 -6.46
N ASN A 65 -3.28 -1.21 -5.76
CA ASN A 65 -4.02 -0.02 -6.15
C ASN A 65 -3.44 1.20 -5.45
N LEU A 66 -3.71 2.38 -6.02
CA LEU A 66 -3.23 3.63 -5.46
C LEU A 66 -3.86 3.89 -4.09
N PRO A 67 -3.07 4.06 -3.02
CA PRO A 67 -3.59 4.41 -1.69
C PRO A 67 -4.33 5.75 -1.69
N ALA A 68 -5.25 5.92 -0.74
CA ALA A 68 -6.07 7.13 -0.61
C ALA A 68 -5.22 8.42 -0.46
N CYS A 69 -4.04 8.33 0.15
CA CYS A 69 -3.13 9.46 0.29
C CYS A 69 -2.59 9.99 -1.06
N PHE A 70 -2.68 9.23 -2.16
CA PHE A 70 -2.27 9.67 -3.50
C PHE A 70 -3.42 9.83 -4.49
N ASP A 71 -4.66 9.75 -4.00
CA ASP A 71 -5.87 9.80 -4.83
C ASP A 71 -5.99 11.11 -5.65
N GLN A 72 -6.93 11.13 -6.59
CA GLN A 72 -7.11 12.29 -7.46
C GLN A 72 -7.42 13.57 -6.67
N LYS A 73 -8.16 13.46 -5.56
CA LYS A 73 -8.48 14.59 -4.70
C LYS A 73 -7.20 15.20 -4.10
N THR A 74 -6.34 14.37 -3.53
CA THR A 74 -5.07 14.79 -2.94
C THR A 74 -4.18 15.46 -3.98
N ARG A 75 -4.13 14.91 -5.20
CA ARG A 75 -3.37 15.53 -6.31
C ARG A 75 -3.88 16.91 -6.67
N LEU A 76 -5.19 17.10 -6.74
CA LEU A 76 -5.80 18.41 -7.06
C LEU A 76 -5.53 19.44 -5.97
N GLU A 77 -5.58 19.04 -4.69
CA GLU A 77 -5.28 19.92 -3.56
C GLU A 77 -3.81 20.36 -3.56
N ILE A 78 -2.88 19.44 -3.82
CA ILE A 78 -1.44 19.74 -3.93
C ILE A 78 -1.17 20.66 -5.13
N GLN A 79 -1.85 20.44 -6.27
CA GLN A 79 -1.73 21.29 -7.45
C GLN A 79 -2.28 22.70 -7.23
N ALA A 80 -3.30 22.85 -6.39
CA ALA A 80 -3.88 24.14 -6.06
C ALA A 80 -2.94 24.95 -5.15
N ASP A 81 -2.50 24.37 -4.03
CA ASP A 81 -1.46 24.94 -3.17
C ASP A 81 -0.86 23.86 -2.25
N ALA A 82 0.34 23.39 -2.61
CA ALA A 82 1.06 22.38 -1.85
C ALA A 82 1.38 22.79 -0.41
N ALA A 83 1.55 24.09 -0.12
CA ALA A 83 1.88 24.56 1.23
C ALA A 83 0.69 24.46 2.20
N CYS A 84 -0.54 24.38 1.66
CA CYS A 84 -1.77 24.27 2.43
C CYS A 84 -2.21 22.82 2.67
N VAL A 85 -1.50 21.82 2.13
CA VAL A 85 -1.86 20.41 2.28
C VAL A 85 -1.07 19.80 3.44
N ASP A 86 -1.78 19.33 4.46
CA ASP A 86 -1.18 18.51 5.52
C ASP A 86 -0.95 17.08 5.02
N LEU A 87 0.27 16.82 4.54
CA LEU A 87 0.69 15.50 4.06
C LEU A 87 0.87 14.50 5.22
N ARG A 88 1.31 14.98 6.38
CA ARG A 88 1.63 14.12 7.54
C ARG A 88 0.38 13.43 8.08
N SER A 89 -0.76 14.12 8.11
CA SER A 89 -2.03 13.49 8.54
C SER A 89 -2.58 12.48 7.53
N ARG A 90 -2.15 12.53 6.26
CA ARG A 90 -2.57 11.57 5.23
C ARG A 90 -1.69 10.34 5.17
N CYS A 91 -0.38 10.53 5.23
CA CYS A 91 0.62 9.47 5.26
C CYS A 91 1.90 10.03 5.90
N PRO A 92 2.35 9.51 7.06
CA PRO A 92 3.56 9.97 7.73
C PRO A 92 4.81 9.92 6.84
N TYR A 93 4.87 8.93 5.95
CA TYR A 93 5.98 8.67 5.02
C TYR A 93 5.61 8.99 3.56
N PHE A 94 4.82 10.05 3.34
CA PHE A 94 4.23 10.37 2.03
C PHE A 94 5.22 10.34 0.86
N TYR A 95 6.41 10.90 1.02
CA TYR A 95 7.38 10.99 -0.07
C TYR A 95 8.06 9.64 -0.34
N GLU A 96 8.56 9.00 0.71
CA GLU A 96 9.26 7.72 0.68
C GLU A 96 8.32 6.63 0.16
N PHE A 97 7.09 6.59 0.67
CA PHE A 97 6.06 5.65 0.24
C PHE A 97 5.68 5.87 -1.23
N GLY A 98 5.51 7.13 -1.65
CA GLY A 98 5.26 7.47 -3.05
C GLY A 98 6.38 7.00 -3.99
N CYS A 99 7.65 7.15 -3.59
CA CYS A 99 8.78 6.65 -4.35
C CYS A 99 8.82 5.11 -4.45
N LYS A 100 8.36 4.40 -3.42
CA LYS A 100 8.24 2.93 -3.44
C LYS A 100 7.07 2.44 -4.29
N LEU A 101 6.00 3.23 -4.41
CA LEU A 101 4.82 2.92 -5.23
C LEU A 101 4.99 3.23 -6.73
N GLN A 102 5.78 4.26 -7.07
CA GLN A 102 5.98 4.70 -8.45
C GLN A 102 6.39 3.60 -9.46
N PRO A 103 7.28 2.64 -9.15
CA PRO A 103 7.76 1.64 -10.12
C PRO A 103 6.84 0.41 -10.28
N LEU A 104 5.70 0.35 -9.58
CA LEU A 104 4.76 -0.77 -9.61
C LEU A 104 3.83 -0.78 -10.85
#